data_AF-A0ABD6B2L8-F1
#
_entry.id   AF-A0ABD6B2L8-F1
#
_cell.length_a   1.000
_cell.length_b   1.000
_cell.length_c   1.000
_cell.angle_alpha   90.00
_cell.angle_beta   90.00
_cell.angle_gamma   90.00
#
_symmetry.space_group_name_H-M   'P 1'
#
loop_
_entity.id
_entity.type
_entity.pdbx_description
1 polymer ?
#
loop_
_entity_poly.entity_id
_entity_poly.type
_entity_poly.pdbx_seq_one_letter_code
_entity_poly.pdbx_strand_id
1 'polypeptide(L)'
;MQWLPVLAYLALVAAFTALGAPIAAGLFRHLPRKGAAFALPTALVPFAILIFWIGQLTFGLHTLVLGLGIVLAGSVLAWRRGARPDWPAVAAMYGVFVVGFGIMLAFRAADPAITAAAGEQFLHFALVNTLERAEQLPPEDVWFAGKPLRYYYGTQLQVASLAMLTGTAMRYGFNLGIATFYGMLFVVAAGVGGALVSRRGGSVRVGGVAGAFFVALGGAATTAVRLATPYLPDSIRGIVEQAAFGFVAQRFEGGDLAATVANLSKPLDWGWWYTRYVVPGTIQEVPLYSFVKADLHGHTFANPYVLFAGALALAYYATPAAERKRRLALLFGGLGAVAGLFGFMNTWSLPTAAGLAALAVGAADAHPATLLRDSLADRLQPASDPENRADWLAHELWRVALAAVAAGIVLAIGVAIASPFLIFGHVPSNEGIGFLPPRSPLPAFLVMYGGLVTAFAAYVVARGWPAVDDLP
;
A
#
# COMPACT_ATOMS: atom_id res chain seq x y z
N MET A 1 26.49 -15.59 -11.70
CA MET A 1 25.37 -14.68 -11.38
C MET A 1 24.57 -14.43 -12.66
N GLN A 2 23.29 -14.80 -12.69
CA GLN A 2 22.46 -14.65 -13.89
C GLN A 2 21.84 -13.24 -13.89
N TRP A 3 22.51 -12.28 -14.51
CA TRP A 3 22.05 -10.88 -14.60
C TRP A 3 20.97 -10.67 -15.67
N LEU A 4 20.83 -11.60 -16.61
CA LEU A 4 19.86 -11.50 -17.71
C LEU A 4 18.40 -11.41 -17.22
N PRO A 5 17.93 -12.24 -16.26
CA PRO A 5 16.61 -12.06 -15.64
C PRO A 5 16.39 -10.68 -15.02
N VAL A 6 17.42 -10.09 -14.40
CA VAL A 6 17.33 -8.75 -13.80
C VAL A 6 17.05 -7.70 -14.86
N LEU A 7 17.81 -7.73 -15.96
CA LEU A 7 17.63 -6.80 -17.08
C LEU A 7 16.27 -6.98 -17.75
N ALA A 8 15.80 -8.21 -17.92
CA ALA A 8 14.48 -8.51 -18.47
C ALA A 8 13.36 -7.93 -17.60
N TYR A 9 13.45 -8.08 -16.28
CA TYR A 9 12.49 -7.49 -15.34
C TYR A 9 12.52 -5.96 -15.38
N LEU A 10 13.69 -5.34 -15.34
CA LEU A 10 13.80 -3.89 -15.45
C LEU A 10 13.17 -3.39 -16.75
N ALA A 11 13.50 -4.00 -17.89
CA ALA A 11 12.91 -3.65 -19.19
C ALA A 11 11.38 -3.80 -19.20
N LEU A 12 10.84 -4.91 -18.65
CA LEU A 12 9.40 -5.12 -18.57
C LEU A 12 8.72 -4.05 -17.69
N VAL A 13 9.27 -3.76 -16.51
CA VAL A 13 8.73 -2.73 -15.62
C VAL A 13 8.85 -1.34 -16.26
N ALA A 14 9.92 -1.06 -17.02
CA ALA A 14 10.04 0.18 -17.78
C ALA A 14 8.93 0.30 -18.82
N ALA A 15 8.60 -0.80 -19.52
CA ALA A 15 7.48 -0.84 -20.45
C ALA A 15 6.15 -0.58 -19.74
N PHE A 16 5.85 -1.25 -18.62
CA PHE A 16 4.66 -0.96 -17.81
C PHE A 16 4.60 0.51 -17.35
N THR A 17 5.75 1.07 -16.94
CA THR A 17 5.86 2.48 -16.55
C THR A 17 5.54 3.40 -17.72
N ALA A 18 6.06 3.11 -18.92
CA ALA A 18 5.77 3.88 -20.12
C ALA A 18 4.29 3.76 -20.55
N LEU A 19 3.70 2.57 -20.46
CA LEU A 19 2.27 2.34 -20.72
C LEU A 19 1.38 3.09 -19.73
N GLY A 20 1.76 3.10 -18.45
CA GLY A 20 0.98 3.79 -17.41
C GLY A 20 1.15 5.30 -17.39
N ALA A 21 2.23 5.85 -17.96
CA ALA A 21 2.53 7.28 -17.91
C ALA A 21 1.43 8.18 -18.49
N PRO A 22 0.84 7.92 -19.69
CA PRO A 22 -0.29 8.70 -20.20
C PRO A 22 -1.52 8.65 -19.30
N ILE A 23 -1.82 7.48 -18.72
CA ILE A 23 -2.96 7.32 -17.81
C ILE A 23 -2.70 8.11 -16.51
N ALA A 24 -1.48 8.02 -15.97
CA ALA A 24 -1.08 8.77 -14.78
C ALA A 24 -1.13 10.28 -15.01
N ALA A 25 -0.60 10.77 -16.13
CA ALA A 25 -0.72 12.19 -16.52
C ALA A 25 -2.18 12.62 -16.67
N GLY A 26 -3.01 11.67 -17.12
CA GLY A 26 -4.45 11.81 -17.21
C GLY A 26 -5.14 11.89 -15.84
N LEU A 27 -4.74 11.14 -14.81
CA LEU A 27 -5.38 11.13 -13.49
C LEU A 27 -4.82 12.19 -12.53
N PHE A 28 -3.51 12.40 -12.56
CA PHE A 28 -2.75 13.18 -11.58
C PHE A 28 -2.32 14.56 -12.12
N ARG A 29 -3.09 15.17 -13.04
CA ARG A 29 -2.71 16.44 -13.69
C ARG A 29 -2.46 17.60 -12.71
N HIS A 30 -3.12 17.56 -11.55
CA HIS A 30 -3.04 18.55 -10.48
C HIS A 30 -1.96 18.28 -9.44
N LEU A 31 -1.22 17.16 -9.60
CA LEU A 31 -0.07 16.84 -8.77
C LEU A 31 1.24 17.18 -9.50
N PRO A 32 2.35 17.40 -8.76
CA PRO A 32 3.64 17.70 -9.36
C PRO A 32 4.03 16.68 -10.43
N ARG A 33 4.65 17.18 -11.52
CA ARG A 33 5.15 16.35 -12.62
C ARG A 33 4.08 15.43 -13.23
N LYS A 34 2.80 15.83 -13.14
CA LYS A 34 1.64 15.09 -13.66
C LYS A 34 1.58 13.63 -13.16
N GLY A 35 2.02 13.39 -11.93
CA GLY A 35 1.99 12.06 -11.31
C GLY A 35 2.95 11.04 -11.92
N ALA A 36 4.09 11.47 -12.47
CA ALA A 36 5.11 10.58 -13.03
C ALA A 36 5.49 9.39 -12.13
N ALA A 37 5.55 9.61 -10.80
CA ALA A 37 5.86 8.56 -9.81
C ALA A 37 4.83 7.42 -9.75
N PHE A 38 3.62 7.67 -10.25
CA PHE A 38 2.49 6.74 -10.19
C PHE A 38 2.24 6.04 -11.52
N ALA A 39 3.12 6.21 -12.51
CA ALA A 39 2.99 5.60 -13.83
C ALA A 39 2.92 4.06 -13.75
N LEU A 40 3.84 3.42 -13.03
CA LEU A 40 3.87 1.97 -12.86
C LEU A 40 2.56 1.38 -12.26
N PRO A 41 2.09 1.80 -11.07
CA PRO A 41 0.85 1.24 -10.50
C PRO A 41 -0.39 1.56 -11.35
N THR A 42 -0.39 2.66 -12.10
CA THR A 42 -1.51 2.98 -13.01
C THR A 42 -1.63 1.98 -14.17
N ALA A 43 -0.54 1.30 -14.55
CA ALA A 43 -0.60 0.19 -15.51
C ALA A 43 -0.85 -1.17 -14.83
N LEU A 44 -0.22 -1.41 -13.67
CA LEU A 44 -0.32 -2.72 -12.99
C LEU A 44 -1.70 -3.01 -12.39
N VAL A 45 -2.40 -2.00 -11.83
CA VAL A 45 -3.75 -2.20 -11.27
C VAL A 45 -4.75 -2.72 -12.32
N PRO A 46 -4.98 -2.02 -13.46
CA PRO A 46 -5.88 -2.54 -14.49
C PRO A 46 -5.36 -3.83 -15.10
N PHE A 47 -4.04 -3.99 -15.28
CA PHE A 47 -3.47 -5.26 -15.76
C PHE A 47 -3.85 -6.43 -14.86
N ALA A 48 -3.62 -6.31 -13.54
CA ALA A 48 -3.93 -7.35 -12.55
C ALA A 48 -5.42 -7.70 -12.52
N ILE A 49 -6.30 -6.70 -12.58
CA ILE A 49 -7.76 -6.91 -12.63
C ILE A 49 -8.15 -7.64 -13.92
N LEU A 50 -7.62 -7.23 -15.07
CA LEU A 50 -7.96 -7.82 -16.36
C LEU A 50 -7.52 -9.29 -16.44
N ILE A 51 -6.29 -9.61 -16.03
CA ILE A 51 -5.82 -11.00 -16.06
C ILE A 51 -6.55 -11.87 -15.04
N PHE A 52 -6.98 -11.29 -13.91
CA PHE A 52 -7.80 -12.00 -12.93
C PHE A 52 -9.17 -12.38 -13.52
N TRP A 53 -9.83 -11.45 -14.21
CA TRP A 53 -11.14 -11.68 -14.83
C TRP A 53 -11.08 -12.58 -16.05
N ILE A 54 -10.16 -12.33 -16.98
CA ILE A 54 -9.95 -13.22 -18.15
C ILE A 54 -9.52 -14.60 -17.67
N GLY A 55 -8.69 -14.65 -16.63
CA GLY A 55 -8.23 -15.87 -15.96
C GLY A 55 -9.35 -16.76 -15.45
N GLN A 56 -10.53 -16.21 -15.10
CA GLN A 56 -11.70 -17.01 -14.72
C GLN A 56 -12.22 -17.88 -15.87
N LEU A 57 -11.82 -17.62 -17.13
CA LEU A 57 -12.17 -18.41 -18.30
C LEU A 57 -10.96 -19.16 -18.85
N THR A 58 -9.82 -18.48 -18.93
CA THR A 58 -8.57 -19.05 -19.41
C THR A 58 -7.37 -18.26 -18.91
N PHE A 59 -6.32 -18.96 -18.50
CA PHE A 59 -5.09 -18.38 -17.97
C PHE A 59 -3.87 -18.93 -18.70
N GLY A 60 -2.88 -18.06 -18.90
CA GLY A 60 -1.70 -18.35 -19.70
C GLY A 60 -1.14 -17.09 -20.36
N LEU A 61 -0.12 -17.25 -21.21
CA LEU A 61 0.57 -16.12 -21.85
C LEU A 61 -0.38 -15.29 -22.73
N HIS A 62 -1.36 -15.93 -23.39
CA HIS A 62 -2.40 -15.25 -24.18
C HIS A 62 -3.22 -14.28 -23.33
N THR A 63 -3.58 -14.67 -22.11
CA THR A 63 -4.29 -13.82 -21.14
C THR A 63 -3.44 -12.62 -20.74
N LEU A 64 -2.14 -12.81 -20.51
CA LEU A 64 -1.21 -11.73 -20.15
C LEU A 64 -1.04 -10.74 -21.31
N VAL A 65 -0.85 -11.24 -22.54
CA VAL A 65 -0.71 -10.39 -23.74
C VAL A 65 -1.99 -9.61 -24.01
N LEU A 66 -3.17 -10.23 -23.85
CA LEU A 66 -4.46 -9.55 -24.00
C LEU A 66 -4.62 -8.46 -22.93
N GLY A 67 -4.29 -8.74 -21.66
CA GLY A 67 -4.29 -7.76 -20.58
C GLY A 67 -3.39 -6.56 -20.89
N LEU A 68 -2.16 -6.81 -21.36
CA LEU A 68 -1.24 -5.77 -21.81
C LEU A 68 -1.80 -4.94 -22.96
N GLY A 69 -2.41 -5.59 -23.96
CA GLY A 69 -3.04 -4.93 -25.11
C GLY A 69 -4.16 -3.97 -24.70
N ILE A 70 -4.99 -4.36 -23.73
CA ILE A 70 -6.07 -3.51 -23.21
C ILE A 70 -5.51 -2.31 -22.44
N VAL A 71 -4.46 -2.51 -21.61
CA VAL A 71 -3.79 -1.40 -20.91
C VAL A 71 -3.14 -0.43 -21.91
N LEU A 72 -2.50 -0.95 -22.96
CA LEU A 72 -1.96 -0.14 -24.06
C LEU A 72 -3.07 0.67 -24.75
N ALA A 73 -4.22 0.05 -25.04
CA ALA A 73 -5.36 0.76 -25.63
C ALA A 73 -5.85 1.90 -24.72
N GLY A 74 -5.93 1.67 -23.41
CA GLY A 74 -6.23 2.69 -22.41
C GLY A 74 -5.22 3.83 -22.39
N SER A 75 -3.93 3.50 -22.49
CA SER A 75 -2.83 4.46 -22.58
C SER A 75 -2.91 5.34 -23.84
N VAL A 76 -3.14 4.72 -25.00
CA VAL A 76 -3.33 5.41 -26.28
C VAL A 76 -4.57 6.31 -26.23
N LEU A 77 -5.67 5.86 -25.62
CA LEU A 77 -6.87 6.68 -25.45
C LEU A 77 -6.62 7.89 -24.55
N ALA A 78 -5.91 7.70 -23.43
CA ALA A 78 -5.52 8.79 -22.55
C ALA A 78 -4.66 9.83 -23.30
N TRP A 79 -3.69 9.35 -24.08
CA TRP A 79 -2.87 10.19 -24.95
C TRP A 79 -3.74 10.94 -25.98
N ARG A 80 -4.64 10.27 -26.70
CA ARG A 80 -5.51 10.92 -27.69
C ARG A 80 -6.42 11.99 -27.05
N ARG A 81 -6.81 11.82 -25.78
CA ARG A 81 -7.57 12.81 -25.01
C ARG A 81 -6.72 13.94 -24.41
N GLY A 82 -5.45 14.06 -24.81
CA GLY A 82 -4.57 15.17 -24.42
C GLY A 82 -3.76 14.94 -23.14
N ALA A 83 -3.78 13.73 -22.56
CA ALA A 83 -2.87 13.41 -21.47
C ALA A 83 -1.44 13.31 -22.01
N ARG A 84 -0.60 14.28 -21.63
CA ARG A 84 0.81 14.38 -22.05
C ARG A 84 1.72 14.24 -20.83
N PRO A 85 2.35 13.07 -20.63
CA PRO A 85 3.31 12.84 -19.56
C PRO A 85 4.51 13.80 -19.62
N ASP A 86 5.08 14.08 -18.45
CA ASP A 86 6.42 14.64 -18.34
C ASP A 86 7.42 13.47 -18.41
N TRP A 87 7.84 13.10 -19.63
CA TRP A 87 8.74 11.95 -19.86
C TRP A 87 10.07 12.05 -19.10
N PRO A 88 10.75 13.21 -19.03
CA PRO A 88 11.91 13.39 -18.17
C PRO A 88 11.62 13.05 -16.70
N ALA A 89 10.47 13.47 -16.16
CA ALA A 89 10.09 13.13 -14.80
C ALA A 89 9.73 11.63 -14.63
N VAL A 90 9.10 11.01 -15.64
CA VAL A 90 8.83 9.56 -15.65
C VAL A 90 10.13 8.77 -15.62
N ALA A 91 11.12 9.16 -16.42
CA ALA A 91 12.45 8.54 -16.41
C ALA A 91 13.17 8.73 -15.07
N ALA A 92 13.11 9.93 -14.48
CA ALA A 92 13.69 10.20 -13.17
C ALA A 92 13.04 9.34 -12.06
N MET A 93 11.71 9.22 -12.07
CA MET A 93 10.98 8.38 -11.11
C MET A 93 11.21 6.89 -11.36
N TYR A 94 11.39 6.47 -12.60
CA TYR A 94 11.85 5.12 -12.90
C TYR A 94 13.25 4.86 -12.32
N GLY A 95 14.15 5.85 -12.35
CA GLY A 95 15.42 5.79 -11.61
C GLY A 95 15.24 5.59 -10.10
N VAL A 96 14.28 6.30 -9.48
CA VAL A 96 13.93 6.10 -8.06
C VAL A 96 13.39 4.69 -7.79
N PHE A 97 12.57 4.15 -8.70
CA PHE A 97 12.15 2.75 -8.65
C PHE A 97 13.35 1.80 -8.70
N VAL A 98 14.30 2.03 -9.62
CA VAL A 98 15.51 1.19 -9.78
C VAL A 98 16.37 1.22 -8.51
N VAL A 99 16.47 2.35 -7.82
CA VAL A 99 17.16 2.43 -6.52
C VAL A 99 16.48 1.52 -5.49
N GLY A 100 15.17 1.64 -5.30
CA GLY A 100 14.44 0.76 -4.38
C GLY A 100 14.56 -0.72 -4.76
N PHE A 101 14.36 -1.03 -6.04
CA PHE A 101 14.54 -2.37 -6.59
C PHE A 101 15.94 -2.91 -6.30
N GLY A 102 16.98 -2.11 -6.51
CA GLY A 102 18.38 -2.46 -6.27
C GLY A 102 18.69 -2.75 -4.80
N ILE A 103 18.12 -1.96 -3.88
CA ILE A 103 18.24 -2.22 -2.43
C ILE A 103 17.70 -3.61 -2.10
N MET A 104 16.48 -3.92 -2.52
CA MET A 104 15.88 -5.22 -2.22
C MET A 104 16.56 -6.37 -2.98
N LEU A 105 17.01 -6.12 -4.21
CA LEU A 105 17.80 -7.08 -4.96
C LEU A 105 19.10 -7.43 -4.23
N ALA A 106 19.76 -6.46 -3.59
CA ALA A 106 20.97 -6.73 -2.80
C ALA A 106 20.69 -7.66 -1.61
N PHE A 107 19.58 -7.43 -0.87
CA PHE A 107 19.14 -8.35 0.18
C PHE A 107 18.86 -9.76 -0.36
N ARG A 108 18.11 -9.86 -1.47
CA ARG A 108 17.80 -11.15 -2.09
C ARG A 108 19.01 -11.82 -2.74
N ALA A 109 20.02 -11.07 -3.17
CA ALA A 109 21.25 -11.64 -3.72
C ALA A 109 22.16 -12.20 -2.62
N ALA A 110 22.12 -11.62 -1.42
CA ALA A 110 22.87 -12.09 -0.26
C ALA A 110 22.32 -13.42 0.29
N ASP A 111 20.99 -13.57 0.30
CA ASP A 111 20.33 -14.82 0.68
C ASP A 111 19.16 -15.14 -0.28
N PRO A 112 19.44 -15.70 -1.46
CA PRO A 112 18.42 -15.96 -2.48
C PRO A 112 17.59 -17.22 -2.18
N ALA A 113 17.94 -17.95 -1.12
CA ALA A 113 17.28 -19.20 -0.80
C ALA A 113 15.79 -18.95 -0.53
N ILE A 114 14.99 -19.89 -1.03
CA ILE A 114 13.58 -20.01 -0.67
C ILE A 114 13.59 -21.15 0.33
N THR A 115 13.16 -20.92 1.56
CA THR A 115 13.22 -21.92 2.64
C THR A 115 11.91 -21.96 3.43
N ALA A 116 11.62 -23.10 4.05
CA ALA A 116 10.55 -23.18 5.05
C ALA A 116 10.96 -22.52 6.38
N ALA A 117 12.26 -22.25 6.57
CA ALA A 117 12.75 -21.61 7.77
C ALA A 117 12.30 -20.14 7.79
N ALA A 118 11.95 -19.64 8.98
CA ALA A 118 11.62 -18.24 9.21
C ALA A 118 10.37 -17.67 8.49
N GLY A 119 9.46 -18.49 7.96
CA GLY A 119 8.20 -17.96 7.44
C GLY A 119 7.43 -18.87 6.49
N GLU A 120 6.83 -18.26 5.48
CA GLU A 120 5.87 -18.87 4.56
C GLU A 120 6.38 -18.86 3.10
N GLN A 121 7.69 -18.70 2.89
CA GLN A 121 8.26 -18.61 1.54
C GLN A 121 7.93 -19.85 0.71
N PHE A 122 7.95 -21.05 1.31
CA PHE A 122 7.57 -22.30 0.64
C PHE A 122 6.12 -22.30 0.17
N LEU A 123 5.19 -21.87 1.04
CA LEU A 123 3.78 -21.74 0.68
C LEU A 123 3.65 -20.78 -0.52
N HIS A 124 4.19 -19.58 -0.40
CA HIS A 124 4.07 -18.57 -1.44
C HIS A 124 4.76 -18.95 -2.75
N PHE A 125 5.90 -19.64 -2.67
CA PHE A 125 6.57 -20.15 -3.86
C PHE A 125 5.76 -21.27 -4.53
N ALA A 126 5.15 -22.16 -3.76
CA ALA A 126 4.23 -23.17 -4.29
C ALA A 126 3.05 -22.50 -5.02
N LEU A 127 2.44 -21.46 -4.44
CA LEU A 127 1.36 -20.70 -5.09
C LEU A 127 1.79 -20.08 -6.43
N VAL A 128 3.00 -19.50 -6.50
CA VAL A 128 3.54 -18.95 -7.77
C VAL A 128 3.76 -20.05 -8.81
N ASN A 129 4.29 -21.22 -8.43
CA ASN A 129 4.48 -22.35 -9.34
C ASN A 129 3.15 -22.94 -9.84
N THR A 130 2.12 -22.93 -9.01
CA THR A 130 0.80 -23.43 -9.39
C THR A 130 0.11 -22.49 -10.37
N LEU A 131 0.25 -21.18 -10.17
CA LEU A 131 -0.24 -20.19 -11.12
C LEU A 131 0.45 -20.31 -12.49
N GLU A 132 1.75 -20.61 -12.53
CA GLU A 132 2.48 -20.86 -13.80
C GLU A 132 1.87 -22.01 -14.60
N ARG A 133 1.35 -23.05 -13.92
CA ARG A 133 0.78 -24.26 -14.52
C ARG A 133 -0.73 -24.21 -14.72
N ALA A 134 -1.38 -23.14 -14.25
CA ALA A 134 -2.82 -23.04 -14.25
C ALA A 134 -3.36 -22.73 -15.65
N GLU A 135 -4.39 -23.47 -16.07
CA GLU A 135 -5.12 -23.19 -17.31
C GLU A 135 -6.31 -22.24 -17.09
N GLN A 136 -6.74 -22.09 -15.83
CA GLN A 136 -7.86 -21.25 -15.39
C GLN A 136 -7.67 -20.83 -13.92
N LEU A 137 -8.31 -19.73 -13.51
CA LEU A 137 -8.36 -19.25 -12.13
C LEU A 137 -9.72 -19.53 -11.47
N PRO A 138 -9.75 -19.81 -10.14
CA PRO A 138 -8.60 -20.04 -9.28
C PRO A 138 -7.85 -21.33 -9.65
N PRO A 139 -6.53 -21.39 -9.43
CA PRO A 139 -5.76 -22.60 -9.71
C PRO A 139 -6.14 -23.74 -8.75
N GLU A 140 -5.73 -24.97 -9.04
CA GLU A 140 -5.83 -26.08 -8.10
C GLU A 140 -5.02 -25.82 -6.83
N ASP A 141 -5.56 -26.20 -5.67
CA ASP A 141 -4.89 -26.04 -4.39
C ASP A 141 -3.71 -27.01 -4.27
N VAL A 142 -2.52 -26.48 -3.97
CA VAL A 142 -1.29 -27.28 -3.83
C VAL A 142 -1.32 -28.27 -2.67
N TRP A 143 -2.20 -28.05 -1.69
CA TRP A 143 -2.36 -28.88 -0.51
C TRP A 143 -3.67 -29.68 -0.53
N PHE A 144 -4.57 -29.45 -1.49
CA PHE A 144 -5.84 -30.15 -1.57
C PHE A 144 -6.19 -30.55 -3.02
N ALA A 145 -5.68 -31.72 -3.43
CA ALA A 145 -5.85 -32.27 -4.77
C ALA A 145 -7.32 -32.27 -5.24
N GLY A 146 -7.53 -31.84 -6.48
CA GLY A 146 -8.82 -31.71 -7.13
C GLY A 146 -9.71 -30.57 -6.60
N LYS A 147 -9.22 -29.73 -5.68
CA LYS A 147 -9.97 -28.60 -5.14
C LYS A 147 -9.38 -27.26 -5.59
N PRO A 148 -10.20 -26.22 -5.78
CA PRO A 148 -9.70 -24.89 -6.09
C PRO A 148 -9.02 -24.25 -4.88
N LEU A 149 -7.97 -23.48 -5.13
CA LEU A 149 -7.23 -22.71 -4.13
C LEU A 149 -8.14 -21.72 -3.39
N ARG A 150 -8.15 -21.80 -2.06
CA ARG A 150 -8.92 -20.89 -1.17
C ARG A 150 -8.03 -19.98 -0.34
N TYR A 151 -7.17 -19.23 -1.02
CA TYR A 151 -6.27 -18.25 -0.41
C TYR A 151 -6.17 -17.03 -1.33
N TYR A 152 -5.97 -15.82 -0.81
CA TYR A 152 -5.79 -14.65 -1.68
C TYR A 152 -4.48 -14.81 -2.48
N TYR A 153 -4.56 -14.75 -3.80
CA TYR A 153 -3.42 -15.04 -4.67
C TYR A 153 -3.05 -13.88 -5.60
N GLY A 154 -3.60 -12.68 -5.38
CA GLY A 154 -3.40 -11.52 -6.25
C GLY A 154 -1.96 -11.02 -6.32
N THR A 155 -1.17 -11.18 -5.26
CA THR A 155 0.27 -10.88 -5.28
C THR A 155 1.02 -11.89 -6.13
N GLN A 156 0.77 -13.17 -5.89
CA GLN A 156 1.41 -14.30 -6.54
C GLN A 156 1.05 -14.33 -8.03
N LEU A 157 -0.20 -13.98 -8.37
CA LEU A 157 -0.68 -13.82 -9.75
C LEU A 157 0.15 -12.78 -10.51
N GLN A 158 0.39 -11.62 -9.91
CA GLN A 158 1.21 -10.59 -10.52
C GLN A 158 2.67 -11.03 -10.67
N VAL A 159 3.25 -11.64 -9.63
CA VAL A 159 4.64 -12.14 -9.68
C VAL A 159 4.82 -13.22 -10.74
N ALA A 160 3.94 -14.21 -10.79
CA ALA A 160 3.93 -15.27 -11.82
C ALA A 160 3.77 -14.66 -13.22
N SER A 161 2.85 -13.71 -13.39
CA SER A 161 2.61 -13.05 -14.68
C SER A 161 3.84 -12.30 -15.20
N LEU A 162 4.55 -11.55 -14.33
CA LEU A 162 5.77 -10.86 -14.71
C LEU A 162 6.90 -11.85 -15.07
N ALA A 163 6.99 -12.97 -14.36
CA ALA A 163 7.94 -14.03 -14.68
C ALA A 163 7.65 -14.69 -16.03
N MET A 164 6.38 -15.03 -16.29
CA MET A 164 5.93 -15.61 -17.56
C MET A 164 6.18 -14.67 -18.74
N LEU A 165 5.86 -13.37 -18.60
CA LEU A 165 6.09 -12.36 -19.65
C LEU A 165 7.58 -12.16 -19.98
N THR A 166 8.47 -12.38 -19.03
CA THR A 166 9.92 -12.30 -19.25
C THR A 166 10.57 -13.63 -19.62
N GLY A 167 9.82 -14.74 -19.60
CA GLY A 167 10.38 -16.08 -19.73
C GLY A 167 11.35 -16.45 -18.60
N THR A 168 11.21 -15.83 -17.44
CA THR A 168 12.08 -16.04 -16.28
C THR A 168 11.58 -17.22 -15.45
N ALA A 169 12.47 -18.17 -15.14
CA ALA A 169 12.11 -19.28 -14.26
C ALA A 169 11.61 -18.79 -12.88
N MET A 170 10.55 -19.41 -12.36
CA MET A 170 9.84 -18.93 -11.15
C MET A 170 10.73 -18.73 -9.93
N ARG A 171 11.81 -19.52 -9.74
CA ARG A 171 12.76 -19.33 -8.63
C ARG A 171 13.47 -17.97 -8.66
N TYR A 172 13.74 -17.43 -9.85
CA TYR A 172 14.27 -16.07 -10.01
C TYR A 172 13.14 -15.07 -9.98
N GLY A 173 12.02 -15.37 -10.64
CA GLY A 173 10.85 -14.50 -10.69
C GLY A 173 10.27 -14.19 -9.30
N PHE A 174 10.31 -15.14 -8.36
CA PHE A 174 9.93 -14.95 -6.97
C PHE A 174 10.75 -13.84 -6.30
N ASN A 175 12.08 -13.96 -6.37
CA ASN A 175 13.02 -12.99 -5.80
C ASN A 175 12.96 -11.62 -6.49
N LEU A 176 12.87 -11.61 -7.83
CA LEU A 176 12.76 -10.38 -8.60
C LEU A 176 11.41 -9.70 -8.40
N GLY A 177 10.34 -10.47 -8.22
CA GLY A 177 9.01 -9.96 -7.85
C GLY A 177 9.02 -9.21 -6.52
N ILE A 178 9.68 -9.78 -5.49
CA ILE A 178 9.91 -9.10 -4.21
C ILE A 178 10.59 -7.74 -4.43
N ALA A 179 11.67 -7.72 -5.22
CA ALA A 179 12.37 -6.50 -5.54
C ALA A 179 11.53 -5.49 -6.35
N THR A 180 10.70 -5.95 -7.30
CA THR A 180 9.80 -5.10 -8.09
C THR A 180 8.79 -4.39 -7.20
N PHE A 181 8.12 -5.10 -6.29
CA PHE A 181 7.13 -4.47 -5.42
C PHE A 181 7.76 -3.55 -4.38
N TYR A 182 8.97 -3.86 -3.90
CA TYR A 182 9.69 -2.93 -3.03
C TYR A 182 10.15 -1.67 -3.79
N GLY A 183 10.65 -1.81 -5.02
CA GLY A 183 10.93 -0.67 -5.91
C GLY A 183 9.69 0.18 -6.17
N MET A 184 8.52 -0.45 -6.33
CA MET A 184 7.24 0.24 -6.46
C MET A 184 6.86 0.98 -5.17
N LEU A 185 7.03 0.36 -4.00
CA LEU A 185 6.82 1.02 -2.70
C LEU A 185 7.68 2.27 -2.58
N PHE A 186 8.96 2.15 -2.94
CA PHE A 186 9.94 3.22 -2.85
C PHE A 186 9.56 4.42 -3.72
N VAL A 187 9.22 4.21 -5.00
CA VAL A 187 8.85 5.30 -5.92
C VAL A 187 7.48 5.90 -5.59
N VAL A 188 6.49 5.10 -5.18
CA VAL A 188 5.17 5.61 -4.81
C VAL A 188 5.25 6.42 -3.51
N ALA A 189 6.02 5.98 -2.52
CA ALA A 189 6.28 6.73 -1.30
C ALA A 189 6.96 8.08 -1.60
N ALA A 190 7.95 8.10 -2.50
CA ALA A 190 8.57 9.33 -2.97
C ALA A 190 7.56 10.25 -3.69
N GLY A 191 6.68 9.67 -4.52
CA GLY A 191 5.64 10.39 -5.22
C GLY A 191 4.64 11.07 -4.29
N VAL A 192 4.11 10.34 -3.30
CA VAL A 192 3.16 10.86 -2.32
C VAL A 192 3.82 11.92 -1.44
N GLY A 193 5.00 11.63 -0.88
CA GLY A 193 5.73 12.58 -0.03
C GLY A 193 6.07 13.88 -0.77
N GLY A 194 6.55 13.77 -2.01
CA GLY A 194 6.85 14.93 -2.86
C GLY A 194 5.60 15.75 -3.20
N ALA A 195 4.48 15.10 -3.49
CA ALA A 195 3.21 15.77 -3.77
C ALA A 195 2.66 16.51 -2.54
N LEU A 196 2.67 15.88 -1.36
CA LEU A 196 2.19 16.48 -0.11
C LEU A 196 3.00 17.71 0.27
N VAL A 197 4.34 17.60 0.27
CA VAL A 197 5.23 18.71 0.63
C VAL A 197 5.12 19.86 -0.38
N SER A 198 5.03 19.56 -1.67
CA SER A 198 4.86 20.58 -2.71
C SER A 198 3.57 21.37 -2.58
N ARG A 199 2.46 20.72 -2.21
CA ARG A 199 1.17 21.40 -1.99
C ARG A 199 1.21 22.36 -0.79
N ARG A 200 2.19 22.21 0.10
CA ARG A 200 2.43 23.10 1.23
C ARG A 200 3.54 24.13 0.94
N GLY A 201 3.93 24.30 -0.33
CA GLY A 201 4.97 25.25 -0.75
C GLY A 201 6.40 24.73 -0.60
N GLY A 202 6.59 23.48 -0.17
CA GLY A 202 7.92 22.88 0.02
C GLY A 202 8.50 22.24 -1.25
N SER A 203 9.73 21.74 -1.15
CA SER A 203 10.42 21.07 -2.26
C SER A 203 9.88 19.66 -2.50
N VAL A 204 9.49 19.37 -3.75
CA VAL A 204 9.09 18.02 -4.21
C VAL A 204 10.17 16.99 -3.90
N ARG A 205 11.45 17.36 -4.07
CA ARG A 205 12.58 16.44 -3.87
C ARG A 205 12.75 16.08 -2.40
N VAL A 206 12.71 17.07 -1.51
CA VAL A 206 12.84 16.84 -0.06
C VAL A 206 11.69 15.99 0.45
N GLY A 207 10.46 16.32 0.05
CA GLY A 207 9.28 15.52 0.40
C GLY A 207 9.36 14.10 -0.14
N GLY A 208 9.88 13.92 -1.35
CA GLY A 208 10.05 12.59 -1.94
C GLY A 208 11.11 11.75 -1.24
N VAL A 209 12.27 12.33 -0.92
CA VAL A 209 13.32 11.64 -0.16
C VAL A 209 12.82 11.27 1.23
N ALA A 210 12.16 12.19 1.94
CA ALA A 210 11.59 11.92 3.26
C ALA A 210 10.50 10.82 3.18
N GLY A 211 9.62 10.88 2.18
CA GLY A 211 8.57 9.87 1.97
C GLY A 211 9.15 8.48 1.73
N ALA A 212 10.10 8.34 0.80
CA ALA A 212 10.78 7.07 0.55
C ALA A 212 11.55 6.58 1.77
N PHE A 213 12.27 7.46 2.46
CA PHE A 213 13.01 7.11 3.66
C PHE A 213 12.07 6.59 4.75
N PHE A 214 11.13 7.38 5.25
CA PHE A 214 10.31 6.99 6.40
C PHE A 214 9.37 5.82 6.13
N VAL A 215 8.96 5.58 4.88
CA VAL A 215 8.05 4.48 4.54
C VAL A 215 8.77 3.20 4.14
N ALA A 216 9.81 3.29 3.30
CA ALA A 216 10.45 2.10 2.73
C ALA A 216 11.70 1.67 3.49
N LEU A 217 12.44 2.61 4.09
CA LEU A 217 13.68 2.32 4.85
C LEU A 217 13.51 2.48 6.36
N GLY A 218 12.64 3.40 6.74
CA GLY A 218 12.27 3.69 8.11
C GLY A 218 11.63 2.46 8.74
N GLY A 219 11.93 2.27 10.03
CA GLY A 219 11.37 1.21 10.83
C GLY A 219 10.62 1.76 12.02
N ALA A 220 10.14 0.84 12.85
CA ALA A 220 9.57 1.17 14.15
C ALA A 220 10.61 1.85 15.04
N ALA A 221 10.14 2.61 16.02
CA ALA A 221 11.02 3.23 17.01
C ALA A 221 11.76 2.19 17.88
N THR A 222 11.30 0.93 17.88
CA THR A 222 11.85 -0.18 18.65
C THR A 222 13.37 -0.31 18.56
N THR A 223 13.97 -0.25 17.37
CA THR A 223 15.44 -0.37 17.24
C THR A 223 16.14 0.78 17.95
N ALA A 224 15.70 2.02 17.73
CA ALA A 224 16.27 3.18 18.40
C ALA A 224 16.09 3.11 19.92
N VAL A 225 14.91 2.70 20.38
CA VAL A 225 14.61 2.52 21.81
C VAL A 225 15.52 1.47 22.45
N ARG A 226 15.68 0.30 21.81
CA ARG A 226 16.53 -0.78 22.34
C ARG A 226 18.00 -0.35 22.45
N LEU A 227 18.53 0.32 21.43
CA LEU A 227 19.91 0.83 21.45
C LEU A 227 20.10 1.97 22.46
N ALA A 228 19.06 2.77 22.70
CA ALA A 228 19.11 3.86 23.70
C ALA A 228 18.92 3.36 25.14
N THR A 229 18.35 2.17 25.35
CA THR A 229 17.95 1.64 26.67
C THR A 229 19.07 1.69 27.71
N PRO A 230 20.33 1.30 27.41
CA PRO A 230 21.42 1.36 28.38
C PRO A 230 21.73 2.77 28.90
N TYR A 231 21.38 3.80 28.14
CA TYR A 231 21.65 5.21 28.44
C TYR A 231 20.47 5.93 29.10
N LEU A 232 19.34 5.26 29.29
CA LEU A 232 18.17 5.86 29.92
C LEU A 232 18.38 6.05 31.44
N PRO A 233 17.76 7.06 32.07
CA PRO A 233 17.73 7.20 33.52
C PRO A 233 17.12 5.98 34.21
N ASP A 234 17.63 5.62 35.38
CA ASP A 234 17.17 4.45 36.15
C ASP A 234 15.67 4.52 36.47
N SER A 235 15.11 5.72 36.59
CA SER A 235 13.68 5.94 36.86
C SER A 235 12.74 5.44 35.75
N ILE A 236 13.22 5.31 34.51
CA ILE A 236 12.42 4.84 33.36
C ILE A 236 12.99 3.57 32.71
N ARG A 237 14.27 3.24 32.96
CA ARG A 237 14.97 2.14 32.29
C ARG A 237 14.23 0.81 32.44
N GLY A 238 13.84 0.42 33.66
CA GLY A 238 13.14 -0.86 33.89
C GLY A 238 11.79 -0.97 33.17
N ILE A 239 11.06 0.15 33.03
CA ILE A 239 9.80 0.18 32.27
C ILE A 239 10.07 -0.06 30.79
N VAL A 240 11.10 0.58 30.24
CA VAL A 240 11.49 0.45 28.83
C VAL A 240 12.07 -0.93 28.53
N GLU A 241 12.89 -1.49 29.42
CA GLU A 241 13.43 -2.84 29.30
C GLU A 241 12.29 -3.87 29.18
N GLN A 242 11.33 -3.81 30.11
CA GLN A 242 10.17 -4.70 30.06
C GLN A 242 9.33 -4.49 28.78
N ALA A 243 9.12 -3.24 28.36
CA ALA A 243 8.30 -2.92 27.20
C ALA A 243 8.96 -3.31 25.86
N ALA A 244 10.26 -3.06 25.71
CA ALA A 244 10.98 -3.23 24.45
C ALA A 244 11.58 -4.63 24.27
N PHE A 245 11.89 -5.34 25.36
CA PHE A 245 12.59 -6.63 25.34
C PHE A 245 11.77 -7.76 25.97
N GLY A 246 10.84 -7.46 26.88
CA GLY A 246 10.14 -8.47 27.67
C GLY A 246 9.43 -9.55 26.84
N PHE A 247 8.79 -9.19 25.73
CA PHE A 247 8.16 -10.20 24.87
C PHE A 247 9.18 -11.12 24.18
N VAL A 248 10.32 -10.58 23.74
CA VAL A 248 11.41 -11.40 23.18
C VAL A 248 12.00 -12.31 24.25
N ALA A 249 12.28 -11.76 25.43
CA ALA A 249 12.83 -12.51 26.55
C ALA A 249 11.96 -13.73 26.89
N GLN A 250 10.65 -13.50 27.06
CA GLN A 250 9.69 -14.56 27.35
C GLN A 250 9.55 -15.59 26.22
N ARG A 251 9.54 -15.14 24.96
CA ARG A 251 9.25 -16.01 23.83
C ARG A 251 10.45 -16.80 23.33
N PHE A 252 11.66 -16.26 23.42
CA PHE A 252 12.85 -16.78 22.75
C PHE A 252 14.04 -17.04 23.68
N GLU A 253 14.10 -16.38 24.85
CA GLU A 253 15.28 -16.40 25.73
C GLU A 253 14.94 -16.95 27.13
N GLY A 254 13.94 -17.83 27.24
CA GLY A 254 13.57 -18.50 28.50
C GLY A 254 13.09 -17.57 29.62
N GLY A 255 12.75 -16.32 29.31
CA GLY A 255 12.36 -15.29 30.28
C GLY A 255 13.51 -14.45 30.84
N ASP A 256 14.76 -14.64 30.39
CA ASP A 256 15.91 -13.87 30.88
C ASP A 256 15.94 -12.47 30.25
N LEU A 257 15.31 -11.51 30.94
CA LEU A 257 15.27 -10.12 30.51
C LEU A 257 16.65 -9.47 30.48
N ALA A 258 17.50 -9.74 31.48
CA ALA A 258 18.80 -9.08 31.62
C ALA A 258 19.74 -9.50 30.48
N ALA A 259 19.80 -10.79 30.17
CA ALA A 259 20.55 -11.29 29.02
C ALA A 259 20.00 -10.75 27.69
N THR A 260 18.66 -10.72 27.54
CA THR A 260 18.01 -10.19 26.33
C THR A 260 18.36 -8.72 26.10
N VAL A 261 18.33 -7.90 27.15
CA VAL A 261 18.73 -6.48 27.09
C VAL A 261 20.21 -6.38 26.72
N ALA A 262 21.08 -7.15 27.37
CA ALA A 262 22.52 -7.14 27.11
C ALA A 262 22.88 -7.51 25.65
N ASN A 263 22.09 -8.39 25.03
CA ASN A 263 22.28 -8.83 23.64
C ASN A 263 21.67 -7.85 22.63
N LEU A 264 20.41 -7.45 22.81
CA LEU A 264 19.67 -6.69 21.79
C LEU A 264 19.83 -5.16 21.87
N SER A 265 20.52 -4.65 22.89
CA SER A 265 20.86 -3.22 23.02
C SER A 265 22.21 -2.84 22.40
N LYS A 266 23.00 -3.81 21.94
CA LYS A 266 24.32 -3.57 21.33
C LYS A 266 24.19 -3.52 19.80
N PRO A 267 24.76 -2.51 19.12
CA PRO A 267 24.65 -2.38 17.67
C PRO A 267 25.15 -3.60 16.87
N LEU A 268 26.18 -4.30 17.35
CA LEU A 268 26.78 -5.43 16.65
C LEU A 268 26.08 -6.77 16.92
N ASP A 269 25.40 -6.90 18.05
CA ASP A 269 24.68 -8.12 18.45
C ASP A 269 23.17 -8.01 18.15
N TRP A 270 22.72 -6.85 17.68
CA TRP A 270 21.33 -6.58 17.32
C TRP A 270 20.89 -7.43 16.11
N GLY A 271 19.69 -8.00 16.21
CA GLY A 271 19.04 -8.76 15.15
C GLY A 271 17.72 -8.14 14.68
N TRP A 272 17.60 -7.90 13.38
CA TRP A 272 16.38 -7.39 12.75
C TRP A 272 15.15 -8.27 13.00
N TRP A 273 15.34 -9.58 13.15
CA TRP A 273 14.25 -10.55 13.35
C TRP A 273 13.38 -10.22 14.57
N TYR A 274 14.00 -9.71 15.65
CA TYR A 274 13.33 -9.50 16.93
C TYR A 274 12.60 -8.15 17.05
N THR A 275 12.70 -7.27 16.05
CA THR A 275 12.11 -5.92 16.14
C THR A 275 10.59 -5.92 16.10
N ARG A 276 9.98 -7.01 15.60
CA ARG A 276 8.51 -7.18 15.48
C ARG A 276 7.84 -7.78 16.71
N TYR A 277 8.61 -8.08 17.75
CA TYR A 277 8.15 -8.75 18.98
C TYR A 277 8.26 -7.79 20.16
N VAL A 278 7.37 -6.80 20.19
CA VAL A 278 7.26 -5.82 21.28
C VAL A 278 5.93 -5.97 21.99
N VAL A 279 4.84 -6.00 21.23
CA VAL A 279 3.49 -6.17 21.78
C VAL A 279 3.16 -7.67 21.89
N PRO A 280 2.94 -8.20 23.11
CA PRO A 280 2.66 -9.62 23.32
C PRO A 280 1.46 -10.12 22.51
N GLY A 281 1.54 -11.35 22.00
CA GLY A 281 0.46 -11.99 21.25
C GLY A 281 0.22 -11.41 19.85
N THR A 282 1.05 -10.48 19.38
CA THR A 282 0.93 -9.89 18.04
C THR A 282 2.27 -9.91 17.31
N ILE A 283 2.21 -9.63 16.01
CA ILE A 283 3.37 -9.50 15.14
C ILE A 283 3.33 -8.10 14.52
N GLN A 284 4.32 -7.26 14.83
CA GLN A 284 4.35 -5.87 14.35
C GLN A 284 5.38 -5.71 13.24
N GLU A 285 4.96 -5.83 11.99
CA GLU A 285 5.86 -5.71 10.85
C GLU A 285 5.84 -4.30 10.25
N VAL A 286 7.02 -3.82 9.87
CA VAL A 286 7.21 -2.60 9.08
C VAL A 286 7.69 -2.99 7.68
N PRO A 287 7.47 -2.17 6.64
CA PRO A 287 7.67 -2.61 5.27
C PRO A 287 9.03 -3.26 5.01
N LEU A 288 10.15 -2.63 5.38
CA LEU A 288 11.48 -3.21 5.17
C LEU A 288 11.64 -4.59 5.80
N TYR A 289 11.12 -4.79 7.02
CA TYR A 289 11.15 -6.09 7.71
C TYR A 289 10.49 -7.17 6.85
N SER A 290 9.25 -6.93 6.40
CA SER A 290 8.48 -7.95 5.68
C SER A 290 9.07 -8.25 4.30
N PHE A 291 9.62 -7.23 3.62
CA PHE A 291 10.29 -7.45 2.34
C PHE A 291 11.64 -8.19 2.49
N VAL A 292 12.42 -7.92 3.54
CA VAL A 292 13.65 -8.67 3.85
C VAL A 292 13.34 -10.12 4.21
N LYS A 293 12.28 -10.35 5.00
CA LYS A 293 11.75 -11.70 5.28
C LYS A 293 11.37 -12.45 4.00
N ALA A 294 11.04 -11.73 2.93
CA ALA A 294 10.87 -12.27 1.58
C ALA A 294 9.71 -13.29 1.42
N ASP A 295 8.68 -13.17 2.26
CA ASP A 295 7.41 -13.86 2.05
C ASP A 295 6.53 -13.02 1.12
N LEU A 296 6.00 -13.58 0.01
CA LEU A 296 5.02 -12.90 -0.86
C LEU A 296 3.62 -12.81 -0.20
N HIS A 297 3.57 -12.46 1.07
CA HIS A 297 2.33 -12.37 1.83
C HIS A 297 1.52 -11.13 1.40
N GLY A 298 0.20 -11.26 1.37
CA GLY A 298 -0.69 -10.28 0.75
C GLY A 298 -0.55 -8.86 1.32
N HIS A 299 -0.52 -8.72 2.64
CA HIS A 299 -0.43 -7.41 3.32
C HIS A 299 0.87 -6.67 2.98
N THR A 300 1.98 -7.37 2.82
CA THR A 300 3.29 -6.77 2.56
C THR A 300 3.32 -6.12 1.18
N PHE A 301 2.78 -6.84 0.20
CA PHE A 301 2.80 -6.44 -1.21
C PHE A 301 1.64 -5.49 -1.55
N ALA A 302 0.61 -5.43 -0.71
CA ALA A 302 -0.47 -4.45 -0.83
C ALA A 302 -0.01 -3.02 -0.47
N ASN A 303 1.03 -2.85 0.37
CA ASN A 303 1.54 -1.54 0.80
C ASN A 303 1.78 -0.52 -0.34
N PRO A 304 2.47 -0.84 -1.45
CA PRO A 304 2.64 0.12 -2.53
C PRO A 304 1.30 0.53 -3.20
N TYR A 305 0.31 -0.37 -3.22
CA TYR A 305 -1.05 -0.05 -3.68
C TYR A 305 -1.86 0.75 -2.65
N VAL A 306 -1.62 0.56 -1.36
CA VAL A 306 -2.20 1.40 -0.29
C VAL A 306 -1.72 2.85 -0.43
N LEU A 307 -0.42 3.06 -0.67
CA LEU A 307 0.09 4.40 -0.95
C LEU A 307 -0.42 4.96 -2.27
N PHE A 308 -0.60 4.13 -3.30
CA PHE A 308 -1.21 4.54 -4.56
C PHE A 308 -2.69 4.95 -4.39
N ALA A 309 -3.45 4.25 -3.53
CA ALA A 309 -4.78 4.70 -3.11
C ALA A 309 -4.70 6.07 -2.40
N GLY A 310 -3.71 6.26 -1.52
CA GLY A 310 -3.43 7.57 -0.92
C GLY A 310 -3.12 8.66 -1.96
N ALA A 311 -2.37 8.34 -3.02
CA ALA A 311 -2.11 9.25 -4.13
C ALA A 311 -3.39 9.60 -4.90
N LEU A 312 -4.26 8.63 -5.17
CA LEU A 312 -5.56 8.85 -5.83
C LEU A 312 -6.49 9.71 -4.96
N ALA A 313 -6.53 9.47 -3.65
CA ALA A 313 -7.23 10.28 -2.67
C ALA A 313 -6.70 11.72 -2.65
N LEU A 314 -5.37 11.91 -2.65
CA LEU A 314 -4.75 13.23 -2.73
C LEU A 314 -5.05 13.94 -4.06
N ALA A 315 -5.06 13.20 -5.17
CA ALA A 315 -5.42 13.73 -6.48
C ALA A 315 -6.89 14.16 -6.53
N TYR A 316 -7.79 13.39 -5.89
CA TYR A 316 -9.19 13.76 -5.75
C TYR A 316 -9.32 15.06 -4.94
N TYR A 317 -8.66 15.12 -3.78
CA TYR A 317 -8.62 16.29 -2.92
C TYR A 317 -8.10 17.54 -3.66
N ALA A 318 -7.10 17.38 -4.52
CA ALA A 318 -6.53 18.45 -5.32
C ALA A 318 -7.39 18.84 -6.56
N THR A 319 -8.42 18.07 -6.91
CA THR A 319 -9.20 18.30 -8.12
C THR A 319 -10.38 19.26 -7.85
N PRO A 320 -10.50 20.38 -8.58
CA PRO A 320 -11.60 21.34 -8.39
C PRO A 320 -13.00 20.75 -8.66
N ALA A 321 -14.03 21.33 -8.06
CA ALA A 321 -15.43 20.93 -8.23
C ALA A 321 -15.87 20.88 -9.71
N ALA A 322 -15.42 21.85 -10.51
CA ALA A 322 -15.73 21.95 -11.94
C ALA A 322 -15.27 20.73 -12.76
N GLU A 323 -14.27 19.99 -12.30
CA GLU A 323 -13.77 18.78 -12.95
C GLU A 323 -14.48 17.51 -12.47
N ARG A 324 -15.81 17.54 -12.40
CA ARG A 324 -16.65 16.44 -11.90
C ARG A 324 -16.29 15.07 -12.49
N LYS A 325 -16.12 14.96 -13.82
CA LYS A 325 -15.76 13.69 -14.49
C LYS A 325 -14.45 13.11 -13.97
N ARG A 326 -13.45 13.95 -13.66
CA ARG A 326 -12.17 13.51 -13.10
C ARG A 326 -12.34 13.05 -11.67
N ARG A 327 -13.11 13.78 -10.85
CA ARG A 327 -13.40 13.39 -9.46
C ARG A 327 -14.07 12.02 -9.41
N LEU A 328 -15.07 11.78 -10.26
CA LEU A 328 -15.71 10.46 -10.42
C LEU A 328 -14.71 9.40 -10.89
N ALA A 329 -13.86 9.72 -11.86
CA ALA A 329 -12.85 8.77 -12.36
C ALA A 329 -11.80 8.40 -11.30
N LEU A 330 -11.35 9.36 -10.47
CA LEU A 330 -10.40 9.11 -9.38
C LEU A 330 -11.02 8.26 -8.26
N LEU A 331 -12.29 8.54 -7.93
CA LEU A 331 -13.00 7.89 -6.83
C LEU A 331 -13.50 6.50 -7.24
N PHE A 332 -14.40 6.43 -8.22
CA PHE A 332 -15.06 5.17 -8.58
C PHE A 332 -14.25 4.33 -9.57
N GLY A 333 -13.48 4.99 -10.44
CA GLY A 333 -12.53 4.29 -11.33
C GLY A 333 -11.24 3.90 -10.60
N GLY A 334 -10.53 4.88 -10.03
CA GLY A 334 -9.24 4.70 -9.38
C GLY A 334 -9.33 3.94 -8.06
N LEU A 335 -9.92 4.56 -7.03
CA LEU A 335 -10.03 3.93 -5.69
C LEU A 335 -10.89 2.67 -5.73
N GLY A 336 -11.96 2.65 -6.55
CA GLY A 336 -12.76 1.45 -6.79
C GLY A 336 -11.95 0.28 -7.39
N ALA A 337 -11.09 0.54 -8.40
CA ALA A 337 -10.21 -0.49 -8.95
C ALA A 337 -9.18 -1.00 -7.94
N VAL A 338 -8.57 -0.10 -7.15
CA VAL A 338 -7.62 -0.50 -6.10
C VAL A 338 -8.32 -1.31 -5.00
N ALA A 339 -9.54 -0.94 -4.61
CA ALA A 339 -10.36 -1.73 -3.70
C ALA A 339 -10.63 -3.14 -4.27
N GLY A 340 -10.93 -3.24 -5.57
CA GLY A 340 -11.09 -4.51 -6.26
C GLY A 340 -9.85 -5.37 -6.25
N LEU A 341 -8.68 -4.78 -6.51
CA LEU A 341 -7.40 -5.46 -6.42
C LEU A 341 -7.16 -5.99 -5.00
N PHE A 342 -7.44 -5.20 -3.96
CA PHE A 342 -7.32 -5.67 -2.58
C PHE A 342 -8.21 -6.87 -2.30
N GLY A 343 -9.39 -6.97 -2.90
CA GLY A 343 -10.30 -8.09 -2.66
C GLY A 343 -9.71 -9.46 -2.97
N PHE A 344 -8.83 -9.61 -3.97
CA PHE A 344 -8.16 -10.88 -4.27
C PHE A 344 -6.65 -10.88 -3.94
N MET A 345 -6.10 -9.76 -3.44
CA MET A 345 -4.69 -9.61 -3.07
C MET A 345 -4.45 -9.57 -1.55
N ASN A 346 -5.28 -8.82 -0.82
CA ASN A 346 -5.29 -8.73 0.64
C ASN A 346 -6.63 -8.12 1.08
N THR A 347 -7.58 -8.96 1.47
CA THR A 347 -8.95 -8.51 1.80
C THR A 347 -9.00 -7.50 2.93
N TRP A 348 -8.03 -7.54 3.84
CA TRP A 348 -7.89 -6.58 4.94
C TRP A 348 -7.57 -5.16 4.49
N SER A 349 -7.09 -4.96 3.25
CA SER A 349 -6.85 -3.62 2.68
C SER A 349 -8.09 -3.01 2.02
N LEU A 350 -9.16 -3.77 1.79
CA LEU A 350 -10.43 -3.25 1.22
C LEU A 350 -10.98 -2.05 2.01
N PRO A 351 -11.14 -2.13 3.36
CA PRO A 351 -11.63 -1.01 4.15
C PRO A 351 -10.71 0.22 4.08
N THR A 352 -9.41 0.04 3.85
CA THR A 352 -8.46 1.15 3.71
C THR A 352 -8.78 2.01 2.47
N ALA A 353 -9.12 1.39 1.33
CA ALA A 353 -9.50 2.16 0.13
C ALA A 353 -10.80 2.95 0.35
N ALA A 354 -11.79 2.35 1.02
CA ALA A 354 -13.03 3.02 1.37
C ALA A 354 -12.81 4.16 2.40
N GLY A 355 -11.98 3.93 3.41
CA GLY A 355 -11.61 4.95 4.40
C GLY A 355 -10.89 6.14 3.76
N LEU A 356 -9.94 5.89 2.85
CA LEU A 356 -9.27 6.94 2.08
C LEU A 356 -10.25 7.70 1.17
N ALA A 357 -11.23 7.01 0.58
CA ALA A 357 -12.31 7.65 -0.17
C ALA A 357 -13.15 8.57 0.72
N ALA A 358 -13.58 8.10 1.90
CA ALA A 358 -14.34 8.91 2.85
C ALA A 358 -13.55 10.15 3.29
N LEU A 359 -12.28 9.99 3.65
CA LEU A 359 -11.41 11.10 4.06
C LEU A 359 -11.20 12.10 2.91
N ALA A 360 -10.94 11.63 1.69
CA ALA A 360 -10.73 12.51 0.54
C ALA A 360 -12.01 13.29 0.17
N VAL A 361 -13.17 12.64 0.22
CA VAL A 361 -14.47 13.26 -0.10
C VAL A 361 -14.90 14.23 0.99
N GLY A 362 -14.74 13.85 2.26
CA GLY A 362 -15.08 14.68 3.41
C GLY A 362 -14.18 15.90 3.52
N ALA A 363 -12.86 15.73 3.38
CA ALA A 363 -11.89 16.80 3.60
C ALA A 363 -11.75 17.78 2.41
N ALA A 364 -12.19 17.41 1.21
CA ALA A 364 -12.06 18.29 0.04
C ALA A 364 -12.96 19.54 0.15
N ASP A 365 -12.42 20.68 -0.29
CA ASP A 365 -13.14 21.96 -0.32
C ASP A 365 -14.49 21.82 -1.06
N ALA A 366 -14.48 21.12 -2.20
CA ALA A 366 -15.67 20.84 -2.99
C ALA A 366 -16.64 19.89 -2.25
N HIS A 367 -17.82 20.40 -1.88
CA HIS A 367 -18.87 19.65 -1.19
C HIS A 367 -19.21 18.32 -1.90
N PRO A 368 -19.42 17.20 -1.19
CA PRO A 368 -19.66 15.89 -1.81
C PRO A 368 -20.83 15.85 -2.80
N ALA A 369 -21.86 16.68 -2.59
CA ALA A 369 -23.03 16.78 -3.48
C ALA A 369 -22.64 17.16 -4.93
N THR A 370 -21.52 17.87 -5.14
CA THR A 370 -21.01 18.24 -6.46
C THR A 370 -20.54 17.04 -7.32
N LEU A 371 -20.50 15.83 -6.74
CA LEU A 371 -20.34 14.58 -7.50
C LEU A 371 -21.61 14.20 -8.29
N LEU A 372 -22.77 14.71 -7.89
CA LEU A 372 -24.07 14.46 -8.50
C LEU A 372 -24.33 15.44 -9.65
N ARG A 373 -25.44 15.25 -10.38
CA ARG A 373 -25.88 16.22 -11.39
C ARG A 373 -26.38 17.48 -10.68
N ASP A 374 -26.26 18.63 -11.33
CA ASP A 374 -26.53 19.96 -10.75
C ASP A 374 -27.89 20.01 -10.03
N SER A 375 -28.95 19.48 -10.65
CA SER A 375 -30.30 19.42 -10.05
C SER A 375 -30.41 18.64 -8.73
N LEU A 376 -29.56 17.63 -8.52
CA LEU A 376 -29.47 16.88 -7.27
C LEU A 376 -28.46 17.52 -6.32
N ALA A 377 -27.39 18.09 -6.85
CA ALA A 377 -26.38 18.80 -6.07
C ALA A 377 -27.02 19.98 -5.33
N ASP A 378 -27.83 20.80 -6.01
CA ASP A 378 -28.51 21.97 -5.45
C ASP A 378 -29.51 21.60 -4.34
N ARG A 379 -30.09 20.40 -4.40
CA ARG A 379 -31.03 19.90 -3.37
C ARG A 379 -30.33 19.34 -2.13
N LEU A 380 -29.12 18.82 -2.31
CA LEU A 380 -28.37 18.10 -1.29
C LEU A 380 -27.23 18.94 -0.72
N GLN A 381 -26.96 20.10 -1.29
CA GLN A 381 -26.03 21.08 -0.77
C GLN A 381 -26.79 22.03 0.14
N PRO A 382 -26.50 22.06 1.46
CA PRO A 382 -27.13 23.02 2.34
C PRO A 382 -26.69 24.45 1.99
N ALA A 383 -27.41 25.45 2.53
CA ALA A 383 -27.10 26.85 2.30
C ALA A 383 -25.62 27.16 2.64
N SER A 384 -25.01 28.03 1.83
CA SER A 384 -23.56 28.26 1.81
C SER A 384 -22.98 28.92 3.06
N ASP A 385 -23.81 29.59 3.87
CA ASP A 385 -23.39 30.24 5.11
C ASP A 385 -24.25 29.75 6.29
N PRO A 386 -23.70 28.93 7.20
CA PRO A 386 -24.42 28.54 8.41
C PRO A 386 -24.58 29.74 9.34
N GLU A 387 -25.83 30.05 9.74
CA GLU A 387 -26.16 31.20 10.59
C GLU A 387 -25.78 30.98 12.07
N ASN A 388 -25.69 29.72 12.51
CA ASN A 388 -25.33 29.35 13.87
C ASN A 388 -24.51 28.04 13.94
N ARG A 389 -24.02 27.71 15.14
CA ARG A 389 -23.19 26.51 15.38
C ARG A 389 -23.92 25.20 15.09
N ALA A 390 -25.23 25.12 15.31
CA ALA A 390 -26.01 23.91 15.04
C ALA A 390 -26.12 23.66 13.53
N ASP A 391 -26.32 24.73 12.74
CA ASP A 391 -26.37 24.67 11.28
C ASP A 391 -25.01 24.30 10.68
N TRP A 392 -23.92 24.86 11.21
CA TRP A 392 -22.56 24.46 10.84
C TRP A 392 -22.32 22.97 11.12
N LEU A 393 -22.69 22.51 12.32
CA LEU A 393 -22.52 21.10 12.70
C LEU A 393 -23.36 20.19 11.81
N ALA A 394 -24.59 20.57 11.50
CA ALA A 394 -25.45 19.83 10.59
C ALA A 394 -24.87 19.75 9.17
N HIS A 395 -24.30 20.85 8.66
CA HIS A 395 -23.61 20.89 7.36
C HIS A 395 -22.42 19.93 7.32
N GLU A 396 -21.57 19.95 8.36
CA GLU A 396 -20.40 19.06 8.44
C GLU A 396 -20.80 17.60 8.65
N LEU A 397 -21.80 17.30 9.47
CA LEU A 397 -22.35 15.94 9.62
C LEU A 397 -22.91 15.42 8.30
N TRP A 398 -23.58 16.27 7.53
CA TRP A 398 -24.12 15.91 6.22
C TRP A 398 -23.03 15.63 5.19
N ARG A 399 -21.98 16.47 5.17
CA ARG A 399 -20.77 16.22 4.37
C ARG A 399 -20.13 14.87 4.71
N VAL A 400 -20.00 14.54 5.99
CA VAL A 400 -19.47 13.24 6.44
C VAL A 400 -20.40 12.09 5.99
N ALA A 401 -21.72 12.25 6.10
CA ALA A 401 -22.68 11.23 5.66
C ALA A 401 -22.56 10.95 4.16
N LEU A 402 -22.51 11.99 3.32
CA LEU A 402 -22.33 11.83 1.87
C LEU A 402 -20.96 11.26 1.51
N ALA A 403 -19.90 11.60 2.26
CA ALA A 403 -18.59 11.00 2.10
C ALA A 403 -18.61 9.49 2.43
N ALA A 404 -19.34 9.08 3.47
CA ALA A 404 -19.53 7.68 3.82
C ALA A 404 -20.31 6.92 2.74
N VAL A 405 -21.34 7.52 2.13
CA VAL A 405 -22.05 6.94 0.98
C VAL A 405 -21.09 6.72 -0.20
N ALA A 406 -20.27 7.72 -0.54
CA ALA A 406 -19.30 7.61 -1.62
C ALA A 406 -18.25 6.51 -1.35
N ALA A 407 -17.79 6.38 -0.11
CA ALA A 407 -16.92 5.30 0.33
C ALA A 407 -17.60 3.92 0.24
N GLY A 408 -18.88 3.83 0.59
CA GLY A 408 -19.70 2.62 0.40
C GLY A 408 -19.78 2.19 -1.06
N ILE A 409 -19.93 3.14 -1.99
CA ILE A 409 -19.90 2.85 -3.44
C ILE A 409 -18.52 2.36 -3.88
N VAL A 410 -17.43 2.97 -3.41
CA VAL A 410 -16.06 2.49 -3.68
C VAL A 410 -15.89 1.04 -3.20
N LEU A 411 -16.37 0.73 -1.99
CA LEU A 411 -16.33 -0.63 -1.46
C LEU A 411 -17.17 -1.60 -2.31
N ALA A 412 -18.38 -1.20 -2.71
CA ALA A 412 -19.25 -2.02 -3.55
C ALA A 412 -18.62 -2.31 -4.93
N ILE A 413 -17.96 -1.33 -5.54
CA ILE A 413 -17.18 -1.52 -6.77
C ILE A 413 -16.03 -2.51 -6.53
N GLY A 414 -15.32 -2.37 -5.41
CA GLY A 414 -14.25 -3.29 -5.03
C GLY A 414 -14.76 -4.72 -4.88
N VAL A 415 -15.87 -4.92 -4.16
CA VAL A 415 -16.51 -6.24 -4.01
C VAL A 415 -16.96 -6.79 -5.37
N ALA A 416 -17.54 -5.95 -6.24
CA ALA A 416 -17.97 -6.37 -7.57
C ALA A 416 -16.79 -6.85 -8.41
N ILE A 417 -15.69 -6.10 -8.45
CA ILE A 417 -14.46 -6.46 -9.18
C ILE A 417 -13.84 -7.75 -8.62
N ALA A 418 -13.84 -7.93 -7.30
CA ALA A 418 -13.27 -9.10 -6.65
C ALA A 418 -14.28 -10.25 -6.47
N SER A 419 -15.50 -10.14 -7.00
CA SER A 419 -16.59 -11.08 -6.74
C SER A 419 -16.30 -12.55 -7.08
N PRO A 420 -15.54 -12.90 -8.17
CA PRO A 420 -15.13 -14.27 -8.41
C PRO A 420 -14.38 -14.90 -7.23
N PHE A 421 -13.62 -14.09 -6.49
CA PHE A 421 -12.90 -14.51 -5.30
C PHE A 421 -13.73 -14.38 -4.02
N LEU A 422 -14.34 -13.22 -3.76
CA LEU A 422 -15.00 -12.93 -2.48
C LEU A 422 -16.34 -13.64 -2.30
N ILE A 423 -17.17 -13.66 -3.34
CA ILE A 423 -18.54 -14.16 -3.26
C ILE A 423 -18.57 -15.63 -3.65
N PHE A 424 -17.90 -15.97 -4.74
CA PHE A 424 -17.93 -17.31 -5.32
C PHE A 424 -16.76 -18.20 -4.86
N GLY A 425 -15.70 -17.62 -4.28
CA GLY A 425 -14.52 -18.36 -3.82
C GLY A 425 -14.63 -18.97 -2.42
N HIS A 426 -15.80 -18.83 -1.75
CA HIS A 426 -16.06 -19.38 -0.41
C HIS A 426 -14.96 -19.04 0.61
N VAL A 427 -14.64 -17.75 0.74
CA VAL A 427 -13.64 -17.25 1.70
C VAL A 427 -14.07 -17.63 3.12
N PRO A 428 -13.17 -18.22 3.95
CA PRO A 428 -13.47 -18.55 5.33
C PRO A 428 -13.95 -17.31 6.10
N SER A 429 -14.97 -17.48 6.95
CA SER A 429 -15.40 -16.44 7.88
C SER A 429 -14.32 -16.23 8.94
N ASN A 430 -13.77 -15.02 9.02
CA ASN A 430 -12.97 -14.64 10.18
C ASN A 430 -13.88 -14.39 11.37
N GLU A 431 -13.38 -14.72 12.57
CA GLU A 431 -14.00 -14.29 13.81
C GLU A 431 -14.08 -12.75 13.85
N GLY A 432 -15.17 -12.23 14.42
CA GLY A 432 -15.55 -10.82 14.33
C GLY A 432 -14.55 -9.83 14.93
N ILE A 433 -14.91 -8.54 14.92
CA ILE A 433 -14.05 -7.39 15.27
C ILE A 433 -13.55 -7.41 16.73
N GLY A 434 -13.97 -8.38 17.56
CA GLY A 434 -13.42 -8.61 18.90
C GLY A 434 -13.42 -7.33 19.74
N PHE A 435 -14.61 -6.81 20.08
CA PHE A 435 -14.76 -5.49 20.69
C PHE A 435 -14.08 -5.34 22.09
N LEU A 436 -13.49 -6.38 22.68
CA LEU A 436 -12.90 -6.43 24.03
C LEU A 436 -11.76 -7.50 24.12
N PRO A 437 -10.95 -7.54 25.20
CA PRO A 437 -9.49 -7.80 25.27
C PRO A 437 -8.94 -9.06 24.55
N PRO A 438 -7.61 -9.13 24.27
CA PRO A 438 -6.51 -8.41 24.92
C PRO A 438 -6.20 -7.01 24.35
N ARG A 439 -5.89 -6.05 25.24
CA ARG A 439 -5.39 -4.71 24.86
C ARG A 439 -3.87 -4.70 24.83
N SER A 440 -3.28 -3.97 23.89
CA SER A 440 -1.84 -3.74 23.86
C SER A 440 -1.40 -2.95 25.11
N PRO A 441 -0.38 -3.38 25.86
CA PRO A 441 0.18 -2.58 26.95
C PRO A 441 0.68 -1.24 26.41
N LEU A 442 0.29 -0.13 27.05
CA LEU A 442 0.65 1.22 26.60
C LEU A 442 2.17 1.40 26.44
N PRO A 443 3.05 0.92 27.35
CA PRO A 443 4.50 1.03 27.16
C PRO A 443 4.98 0.34 25.89
N ALA A 444 4.55 -0.91 25.63
CA ALA A 444 4.92 -1.65 24.43
C ALA A 444 4.40 -0.97 23.15
N PHE A 445 3.18 -0.42 23.20
CA PHE A 445 2.61 0.36 22.10
C PHE A 445 3.45 1.62 21.81
N LEU A 446 3.88 2.36 22.84
CA LEU A 446 4.71 3.55 22.69
C LEU A 446 6.13 3.23 22.23
N VAL A 447 6.71 2.08 22.61
CA VAL A 447 7.98 1.62 22.05
C VAL A 447 7.88 1.42 20.54
N MET A 448 6.79 0.81 20.07
CA MET A 448 6.61 0.52 18.65
C MET A 448 6.21 1.77 17.85
N TYR A 449 5.20 2.50 18.31
CA TYR A 449 4.50 3.54 17.57
C TYR A 449 4.68 4.95 18.14
N GLY A 450 5.35 5.10 19.28
CA GLY A 450 5.49 6.39 19.97
C GLY A 450 6.09 7.47 19.07
N GLY A 451 7.12 7.16 18.27
CA GLY A 451 7.68 8.11 17.32
C GLY A 451 6.67 8.62 16.28
N LEU A 452 5.82 7.73 15.76
CA LEU A 452 4.75 8.11 14.82
C LEU A 452 3.65 8.93 15.51
N VAL A 453 3.24 8.51 16.71
CA VAL A 453 2.25 9.22 17.52
C VAL A 453 2.74 10.62 17.89
N THR A 454 4.00 10.76 18.29
CA THR A 454 4.62 12.05 18.60
C THR A 454 4.69 12.94 17.36
N ALA A 455 5.10 12.40 16.21
CA ALA A 455 5.13 13.18 14.96
C ALA A 455 3.72 13.65 14.56
N PHE A 456 2.72 12.76 14.68
CA PHE A 456 1.33 13.10 14.39
C PHE A 456 0.76 14.12 15.37
N ALA A 457 0.97 13.93 16.68
CA ALA A 457 0.53 14.85 17.71
C ALA A 457 1.19 16.23 17.55
N ALA A 458 2.50 16.27 17.31
CA ALA A 458 3.22 17.51 17.03
C ALA A 458 2.66 18.23 15.80
N TYR A 459 2.35 17.49 14.74
CA TYR A 459 1.71 18.04 13.55
C TYR A 459 0.32 18.62 13.87
N VAL A 460 -0.54 17.87 14.58
CA VAL A 460 -1.88 18.31 14.97
C VAL A 460 -1.82 19.53 15.87
N VAL A 461 -0.93 19.55 16.88
CA VAL A 461 -0.75 20.71 17.76
C VAL A 461 -0.25 21.91 16.98
N ALA A 462 0.84 21.79 16.22
CA ALA A 462 1.41 22.91 15.48
C ALA A 462 0.47 23.50 14.41
N ARG A 463 -0.48 22.70 13.89
CA ARG A 463 -1.44 23.12 12.87
C ARG A 463 -2.83 23.47 13.39
N GLY A 464 -3.24 22.82 14.47
CA GLY A 464 -4.54 23.02 15.11
C GLY A 464 -4.55 24.20 16.06
N TRP A 465 -3.39 24.57 16.64
CA TRP A 465 -3.30 25.67 17.60
C TRP A 465 -3.87 27.00 17.06
N PRO A 466 -3.52 27.47 15.84
CA PRO A 466 -4.11 28.69 15.30
C PRO A 466 -5.63 28.58 15.07
N ALA A 467 -6.12 27.40 14.69
CA ALA A 467 -7.54 27.18 14.46
C ALA A 467 -8.37 27.09 15.75
N VAL A 468 -7.73 26.80 16.89
CA VAL A 468 -8.36 26.78 18.23
C VAL A 468 -8.35 28.18 18.84
N ASP A 469 -7.28 28.95 18.63
CA ASP A 469 -7.19 30.35 19.06
C ASP A 469 -8.22 31.25 18.33
N ASP A 470 -8.63 30.87 17.12
CA ASP A 470 -9.65 31.55 16.31
C ASP A 470 -11.10 31.00 16.53
N LEU A 471 -11.31 30.03 17.44
CA LEU A 471 -12.67 29.60 17.79
C LEU A 471 -13.34 30.66 18.68
N PRO A 472 -14.61 31.02 18.40
CA PRO A 472 -15.34 32.06 19.11
C PRO A 472 -15.64 31.73 20.58
#